data_AF-A0A5C9CZ95-F1
#
_entry.id   AF-A0A5C9CZ95-F1
#
_cell.length_a   1.000
_cell.length_b   1.000
_cell.length_c   1.000
_cell.angle_alpha   90.00
_cell.angle_beta   90.00
_cell.angle_gamma   90.00
#
_symmetry.space_group_name_H-M   'P 1'
#
loop_
_entity.id
_entity.type
_entity.pdbx_description
1 polymer ?
#
loop_
_entity_poly.entity_id
_entity_poly.type
_entity_poly.pdbx_seq_one_letter_code
_entity_poly.pdbx_strand_id
1 'polypeptide(L)'
;SEPSKPGKPDPKAIRGALTEIRASILEDIRVQGRRLSVDEALAKYGWHGPEATEVVANLAETGILVRREKNSSPDISNKDPHSNPISFSSNDIGKSIEAAIHAIVSEVERSVSQGSSLKATISKRKPRNPAAKNSFSRYRDELRAKADKKRRGVAGALISFFTINPLLWYINIEHARGFPWAPIVSIFWGSGVLETVFGTFRAKRHAREADALPDLDEADAKELKALNKERDSIAKHALNTITIPGALFFINMATNSASPWFVIPSAIMVITFFIHLATYLSSTPRKLRGFFERVGVKGGKKGLAEARRKNESIAQDLGSYSSLYDKAWETAKDIESDLSAEDPKSAKEMKPALDAYLGQVLLLAKTANELDSIIGEIPMEALAKDKQTLAIKLERAPQGMQTEYKNNIAEIEKQEESFKALKEQREVIDLRLQSSVNQLNQLKMDLVRARAADRENTVTLGQSALNSIKARAEELSLYIDDLKKGHLETLADPFAELEKTYNAKD
;
A
#
# COMPACT_ATOMS: atom_id res chain seq x y z
N SER A 1 -46.51 -33.04 9.70
CA SER A 1 -45.39 -32.13 10.02
C SER A 1 -44.26 -32.45 9.06
N GLU A 2 -44.12 -31.66 8.00
CA GLU A 2 -43.01 -31.80 7.06
C GLU A 2 -41.68 -31.43 7.76
N PRO A 3 -40.60 -32.18 7.55
CA PRO A 3 -39.28 -31.83 8.07
C PRO A 3 -38.77 -30.56 7.39
N SER A 4 -38.44 -29.56 8.21
CA SER A 4 -37.89 -28.28 7.74
C SER A 4 -36.57 -28.50 7.02
N LYS A 5 -36.45 -27.95 5.80
CA LYS A 5 -35.22 -27.97 5.02
C LYS A 5 -34.10 -27.26 5.79
N PRO A 6 -32.87 -27.83 5.83
CA PRO A 6 -31.73 -27.18 6.48
C PRO A 6 -31.42 -25.85 5.78
N GLY A 7 -31.37 -24.78 6.58
CA GLY A 7 -31.06 -23.44 6.09
C GLY A 7 -29.62 -23.36 5.55
N LYS A 8 -29.42 -22.65 4.43
CA LYS A 8 -28.08 -22.39 3.90
C LYS A 8 -27.23 -21.65 4.94
N PRO A 9 -25.98 -22.06 5.18
CA PRO A 9 -25.10 -21.41 6.15
C PRO A 9 -24.83 -19.95 5.81
N ASP A 10 -24.69 -19.10 6.84
CA ASP A 10 -24.40 -17.67 6.72
C ASP A 10 -23.03 -17.46 6.03
N PRO A 11 -22.95 -16.68 4.93
CA PRO A 11 -21.70 -16.39 4.23
C PRO A 11 -20.56 -15.83 5.09
N LYS A 12 -20.88 -15.17 6.21
CA LYS A 12 -19.86 -14.67 7.14
C LYS A 12 -19.22 -15.78 7.96
N ALA A 13 -19.99 -16.79 8.35
CA ALA A 13 -19.46 -17.93 9.09
C ALA A 13 -18.49 -18.75 8.23
N ILE A 14 -18.82 -18.92 6.94
CA ILE A 14 -17.97 -19.61 5.96
C ILE A 14 -16.62 -18.91 5.79
N ARG A 15 -16.60 -17.58 5.67
CA ARG A 15 -15.34 -16.82 5.57
C ARG A 15 -14.46 -16.94 6.81
N GLY A 16 -15.06 -16.98 8.01
CA GLY A 16 -14.33 -17.18 9.26
C GLY A 16 -13.64 -18.54 9.30
N ALA A 17 -14.37 -19.60 8.94
CA ALA A 17 -13.84 -20.96 8.90
C ALA A 17 -12.67 -21.12 7.93
N LEU A 18 -12.77 -20.55 6.71
CA LEU A 18 -11.69 -20.59 5.71
C LEU A 18 -10.41 -19.91 6.22
N THR A 19 -10.53 -18.77 6.92
CA THR A 19 -9.36 -18.09 7.51
C THR A 19 -8.72 -18.87 8.64
N GLU A 20 -9.50 -19.59 9.44
CA GLU A 20 -9.01 -20.39 10.56
C GLU A 20 -8.29 -21.67 10.09
N ILE A 21 -8.84 -22.36 9.08
CA ILE A 21 -8.20 -23.52 8.45
C ILE A 21 -6.87 -23.11 7.82
N ARG A 22 -6.84 -21.98 7.08
CA ARG A 22 -5.60 -21.46 6.47
C ARG A 22 -4.55 -21.12 7.52
N ALA A 23 -4.93 -20.46 8.61
CA ALA A 23 -4.01 -20.11 9.69
C ALA A 23 -3.42 -21.37 10.36
N SER A 24 -4.26 -22.39 10.55
CA SER A 24 -3.84 -23.66 11.15
C SER A 24 -2.82 -24.41 10.28
N ILE A 25 -3.04 -24.47 8.97
CA ILE A 25 -2.09 -25.09 8.02
C ILE A 25 -0.74 -24.34 8.01
N LEU A 26 -0.77 -23.00 8.03
CA LEU A 26 0.44 -22.19 8.03
C LEU A 26 1.24 -22.34 9.34
N GLU A 27 0.56 -22.42 10.49
CA GLU A 27 1.24 -22.66 11.77
C GLU A 27 1.86 -24.06 11.81
N ASP A 28 1.20 -25.06 11.23
CA ASP A 28 1.75 -26.42 11.11
C ASP A 28 3.03 -26.47 10.27
N ILE A 29 3.05 -25.76 9.13
CA ILE A 29 4.26 -25.61 8.29
C ILE A 29 5.37 -24.93 9.09
N ARG A 30 5.03 -23.89 9.87
CA ARG A 30 5.97 -23.16 10.71
C ARG A 30 6.57 -24.04 11.81
N VAL A 31 5.74 -24.83 12.49
CA VAL A 31 6.15 -25.72 13.58
C VAL A 31 6.97 -26.90 13.07
N GLN A 32 6.62 -27.47 11.91
CA GLN A 32 7.34 -28.60 11.34
C GLN A 32 8.64 -28.18 10.62
N GLY A 33 8.80 -26.90 10.30
CA GLY A 33 9.97 -26.40 9.56
C GLY A 33 10.08 -26.92 8.13
N ARG A 34 8.99 -27.48 7.58
CA ARG A 34 8.89 -27.98 6.20
C ARG A 34 7.51 -27.71 5.63
N ARG A 35 7.41 -27.58 4.29
CA ARG A 35 6.13 -27.51 3.60
C ARG A 35 5.39 -28.84 3.75
N LEU A 36 4.09 -28.76 4.03
CA LEU A 36 3.19 -29.92 4.03
C LEU A 36 2.89 -30.33 2.59
N SER A 37 2.76 -31.63 2.33
CA SER A 37 2.20 -32.10 1.07
C SER A 37 0.69 -31.91 1.02
N VAL A 38 0.11 -31.87 -0.19
CA VAL A 38 -1.35 -31.81 -0.37
C VAL A 38 -2.05 -32.97 0.34
N ASP A 39 -1.49 -34.18 0.26
CA ASP A 39 -2.04 -35.37 0.91
C ASP A 39 -2.01 -35.25 2.44
N GLU A 40 -0.93 -34.73 3.01
CA GLU A 40 -0.82 -34.50 4.47
C GLU A 40 -1.81 -33.44 4.95
N ALA A 41 -1.96 -32.35 4.19
CA ALA A 41 -2.90 -31.29 4.54
C ALA A 41 -4.36 -31.77 4.43
N LEU A 42 -4.70 -32.56 3.39
CA LEU A 42 -6.02 -33.17 3.28
C LEU A 42 -6.27 -34.22 4.36
N ALA A 43 -5.28 -35.03 4.71
CA ALA A 43 -5.40 -36.01 5.78
C ALA A 43 -5.68 -35.34 7.14
N LYS A 44 -5.02 -34.20 7.41
CA LYS A 44 -5.13 -33.50 8.70
C LYS A 44 -6.32 -32.56 8.81
N TYR A 45 -6.71 -31.89 7.71
CA TYR A 45 -7.75 -30.85 7.72
C TYR A 45 -8.97 -31.18 6.88
N GLY A 46 -8.96 -32.25 6.09
CA GLY A 46 -10.07 -32.62 5.18
C GLY A 46 -11.38 -32.94 5.90
N TRP A 47 -11.34 -33.22 7.21
CA TRP A 47 -12.55 -33.43 8.02
C TRP A 47 -13.41 -32.16 8.18
N HIS A 48 -12.84 -30.98 7.91
CA HIS A 48 -13.60 -29.72 7.86
C HIS A 48 -14.51 -29.60 6.63
N GLY A 49 -14.51 -30.59 5.74
CA GLY A 49 -15.39 -30.64 4.58
C GLY A 49 -14.81 -29.93 3.34
N PRO A 50 -15.65 -29.61 2.34
CA PRO A 50 -15.22 -29.06 1.07
C PRO A 50 -14.49 -27.71 1.20
N GLU A 51 -14.76 -26.95 2.26
CA GLU A 51 -14.07 -25.70 2.60
C GLU A 51 -12.57 -25.92 2.84
N ALA A 52 -12.17 -27.01 3.52
CA ALA A 52 -10.75 -27.31 3.69
C ALA A 52 -10.10 -27.75 2.38
N THR A 53 -10.81 -28.49 1.53
CA THR A 53 -10.31 -28.87 0.21
C THR A 53 -10.04 -27.64 -0.66
N GLU A 54 -10.89 -26.61 -0.58
CA GLU A 54 -10.68 -25.34 -1.29
C GLU A 54 -9.44 -24.59 -0.78
N VAL A 55 -9.27 -24.49 0.55
CA VAL A 55 -8.08 -23.87 1.14
C VAL A 55 -6.81 -24.62 0.78
N VAL A 56 -6.83 -25.96 0.86
CA VAL A 56 -5.68 -26.79 0.50
C VAL A 56 -5.35 -26.68 -0.99
N ALA A 57 -6.35 -26.66 -1.86
CA ALA A 57 -6.14 -26.44 -3.29
C ALA A 57 -5.53 -25.06 -3.57
N ASN A 58 -6.02 -24.01 -2.93
CA ASN A 58 -5.49 -22.65 -3.05
C ASN A 58 -4.03 -22.54 -2.54
N LEU A 59 -3.72 -23.19 -1.41
CA LEU A 59 -2.37 -23.24 -0.86
C LEU A 59 -1.41 -24.08 -1.73
N ALA A 60 -1.92 -25.10 -2.42
CA ALA A 60 -1.15 -25.86 -3.39
C ALA A 60 -0.89 -25.06 -4.68
N GLU A 61 -1.88 -24.32 -5.17
CA GLU A 61 -1.77 -23.47 -6.36
C GLU A 61 -0.79 -22.30 -6.15
N THR A 62 -0.74 -21.76 -4.93
CA THR A 62 0.24 -20.72 -4.53
C THR A 62 1.63 -21.27 -4.19
N GLY A 63 1.87 -22.58 -4.33
CA GLY A 63 3.17 -23.22 -4.07
C GLY A 63 3.53 -23.37 -2.58
N ILE A 64 2.61 -23.06 -1.66
CA ILE A 64 2.84 -23.19 -0.22
C ILE A 64 2.84 -24.67 0.21
N LEU A 65 2.01 -25.50 -0.43
CA LEU A 65 1.98 -26.96 -0.24
C LEU A 65 2.72 -27.69 -1.37
N VAL A 66 3.39 -28.79 -1.03
CA VAL A 66 4.10 -29.63 -2.01
C VAL A 66 3.08 -30.49 -2.75
N ARG A 67 2.95 -30.28 -4.07
CA ARG A 67 2.16 -31.18 -4.93
C ARG A 67 2.97 -32.45 -5.16
N ARG A 68 2.33 -33.60 -4.98
CA ARG A 68 2.93 -34.87 -5.36
C ARG A 68 3.00 -34.94 -6.89
N GLU A 69 4.19 -34.89 -7.46
CA GLU A 69 4.35 -35.14 -8.89
C GLU A 69 3.92 -36.58 -9.18
N LYS A 70 2.98 -36.74 -10.11
CA LYS A 70 2.32 -38.02 -10.40
C LYS A 70 3.17 -38.94 -11.28
N ASN A 71 4.50 -38.87 -11.16
CA ASN A 71 5.45 -39.63 -11.96
C ASN A 71 6.31 -40.55 -11.08
N SER A 72 5.72 -41.63 -10.59
CA SER A 72 6.44 -42.87 -10.25
C SER A 72 5.43 -44.00 -10.02
N SER A 73 5.40 -44.96 -10.94
CA SER A 73 4.81 -46.29 -10.67
C SER A 73 5.54 -46.94 -9.50
N PRO A 74 4.85 -47.72 -8.64
CA PRO A 74 5.52 -48.39 -7.53
C PRO A 74 6.14 -49.70 -8.05
N ASP A 75 7.46 -49.74 -8.16
CA ASP A 75 8.17 -51.01 -8.20
C ASP A 75 8.60 -51.40 -6.79
N ILE A 76 8.34 -52.66 -6.46
CA ILE A 76 8.52 -53.26 -5.15
C ILE A 76 9.92 -53.86 -5.11
N SER A 77 10.74 -53.39 -4.16
CA SER A 77 11.86 -54.07 -3.46
C SER A 77 13.17 -53.26 -3.50
N ASN A 78 13.54 -52.66 -2.36
CA ASN A 78 14.55 -53.21 -1.46
C ASN A 78 14.81 -52.23 -0.31
N LYS A 79 15.00 -52.78 0.88
CA LYS A 79 15.48 -52.06 2.06
C LYS A 79 16.96 -51.73 1.84
N ASP A 80 17.31 -50.44 1.94
CA ASP A 80 18.58 -50.00 2.53
C ASP A 80 18.41 -48.59 3.13
N PRO A 81 18.93 -48.31 4.34
CA PRO A 81 18.69 -47.06 5.04
C PRO A 81 19.91 -46.14 4.95
N HIS A 82 20.20 -45.56 3.78
CA HIS A 82 21.07 -44.38 3.68
C HIS A 82 20.78 -43.62 2.38
N SER A 83 20.00 -42.54 2.45
CA SER A 83 19.90 -41.56 1.36
C SER A 83 20.00 -40.13 1.87
N ASN A 84 21.12 -39.52 1.46
CA ASN A 84 21.35 -38.19 0.90
C ASN A 84 20.37 -37.03 1.12
N PRO A 85 20.90 -35.78 1.17
CA PRO A 85 20.11 -34.58 1.33
C PRO A 85 19.29 -34.31 0.07
N ILE A 86 18.12 -33.73 0.32
CA ILE A 86 17.12 -33.19 -0.62
C ILE A 86 17.82 -32.52 -1.83
N SER A 87 17.71 -33.12 -3.02
CA SER A 87 18.07 -32.45 -4.27
C SER A 87 17.01 -31.41 -4.58
N PHE A 88 17.35 -30.14 -4.41
CA PHE A 88 16.56 -29.02 -4.90
C PHE A 88 16.63 -29.04 -6.44
N SER A 89 15.50 -29.29 -7.11
CA SER A 89 15.44 -29.33 -8.58
C SER A 89 15.36 -27.90 -9.12
N SER A 90 16.34 -27.48 -9.91
CA SER A 90 16.37 -26.17 -10.59
C SER A 90 15.12 -25.92 -11.46
N ASN A 91 14.44 -26.98 -11.91
CA ASN A 91 13.21 -26.89 -12.70
C ASN A 91 12.00 -26.35 -11.93
N ASP A 92 11.95 -26.50 -10.60
CA ASP A 92 10.81 -26.01 -9.81
C ASP A 92 10.88 -24.50 -9.57
N ILE A 93 12.11 -23.96 -9.49
CA ILE A 93 12.34 -22.51 -9.37
C ILE A 93 11.98 -21.83 -10.68
N GLY A 94 12.43 -22.38 -11.83
CA GLY A 94 12.08 -21.85 -13.16
C GLY A 94 10.57 -21.78 -13.41
N LYS A 95 9.85 -22.87 -13.11
CA LYS A 95 8.38 -22.93 -13.29
C LYS A 95 7.61 -22.03 -12.32
N SER A 96 8.07 -21.90 -11.07
CA SER A 96 7.45 -21.01 -10.08
C SER A 96 7.62 -19.54 -10.46
N ILE A 97 8.76 -19.18 -11.04
CA ILE A 97 9.04 -17.83 -11.55
C ILE A 97 8.18 -17.55 -12.80
N GLU A 98 8.10 -18.49 -13.73
CA GLU A 98 7.27 -18.40 -14.95
C GLU A 98 5.78 -18.19 -14.63
N ALA A 99 5.24 -18.93 -13.66
CA ALA A 99 3.84 -18.80 -13.23
C ALA A 99 3.55 -17.46 -12.55
N ALA A 100 4.46 -16.94 -11.72
CA ALA A 100 4.32 -15.65 -11.07
C ALA A 100 4.36 -14.49 -12.10
N ILE A 101 5.21 -14.59 -13.11
CA ILE A 101 5.36 -13.59 -14.17
C ILE A 101 4.11 -13.55 -15.07
N HIS A 102 3.59 -14.70 -15.49
CA HIS A 102 2.36 -14.74 -16.29
C HIS A 102 1.15 -14.16 -15.55
N ALA A 103 1.05 -14.38 -14.23
CA ALA A 103 0.00 -13.79 -13.40
C ALA A 103 0.08 -12.26 -13.32
N ILE A 104 1.30 -11.70 -13.27
CA ILE A 104 1.53 -10.24 -13.25
C ILE A 104 1.20 -9.63 -14.63
N VAL A 105 1.66 -10.24 -15.71
CA VAL A 105 1.44 -9.76 -17.08
C VAL A 105 -0.06 -9.69 -17.39
N SER A 106 -0.81 -10.73 -17.04
CA SER A 106 -2.26 -10.78 -17.26
C SER A 106 -3.04 -9.75 -16.41
N GLU A 107 -2.60 -9.43 -15.19
CA GLU A 107 -3.23 -8.37 -14.38
C GLU A 107 -2.86 -6.95 -14.86
N VAL A 108 -1.68 -6.75 -15.45
CA VAL A 108 -1.26 -5.49 -16.06
C VAL A 108 -2.02 -5.20 -17.36
N GLU A 109 -2.14 -6.18 -18.26
CA GLU A 109 -2.94 -6.04 -19.49
C GLU A 109 -4.41 -5.76 -19.17
N ARG A 110 -4.93 -6.39 -18.11
CA ARG A 110 -6.28 -6.15 -17.59
C ARG A 110 -6.43 -4.73 -17.02
N SER A 111 -5.42 -4.21 -16.32
CA SER A 111 -5.40 -2.87 -15.73
C SER A 111 -5.29 -1.75 -16.77
N VAL A 112 -4.46 -1.95 -17.81
CA VAL A 112 -4.31 -1.04 -18.94
C VAL A 112 -5.60 -0.98 -19.77
N SER A 113 -6.25 -2.14 -19.96
CA SER A 113 -7.53 -2.22 -20.68
C SER A 113 -8.68 -1.56 -19.91
N GLN A 114 -8.75 -1.70 -18.58
CA GLN A 114 -9.82 -1.12 -17.75
C GLN A 114 -9.70 0.40 -17.55
N GLY A 115 -8.48 0.97 -17.60
CA GLY A 115 -8.23 2.41 -17.47
C GLY A 115 -8.91 3.27 -18.55
N SER A 116 -9.28 2.67 -19.67
CA SER A 116 -9.93 3.35 -20.80
C SER A 116 -11.44 3.65 -20.58
N SER A 117 -12.10 2.97 -19.64
CA SER A 117 -13.58 3.00 -19.48
C SER A 117 -14.12 4.07 -18.52
N LEU A 118 -13.25 4.78 -17.78
CA LEU A 118 -13.64 5.83 -16.82
C LEU A 118 -13.91 7.21 -17.46
N LYS A 119 -13.92 7.30 -18.80
CA LYS A 119 -13.93 8.53 -19.61
C LYS A 119 -15.20 9.42 -19.57
N ALA A 120 -16.28 9.06 -18.87
CA ALA A 120 -17.59 9.65 -19.16
C ALA A 120 -18.16 10.72 -18.18
N THR A 121 -17.46 11.23 -17.15
CA THR A 121 -18.11 12.19 -16.21
C THR A 121 -17.38 13.47 -15.80
N ILE A 122 -16.26 13.86 -16.43
CA ILE A 122 -15.55 15.10 -16.04
C ILE A 122 -15.86 16.23 -17.05
N SER A 123 -16.87 17.02 -16.70
CA SER A 123 -17.32 18.22 -17.40
C SER A 123 -16.39 19.41 -17.17
N LYS A 124 -16.11 20.11 -18.29
CA LYS A 124 -15.56 21.47 -18.48
C LYS A 124 -15.35 22.31 -17.20
N ARG A 125 -14.08 22.57 -16.84
CA ARG A 125 -13.71 23.66 -15.92
C ARG A 125 -12.50 24.43 -16.47
N LYS A 126 -12.58 25.76 -16.36
CA LYS A 126 -11.60 26.74 -16.85
C LYS A 126 -10.32 26.68 -15.99
N PRO A 127 -9.12 26.67 -16.57
CA PRO A 127 -7.87 26.49 -15.83
C PRO A 127 -7.38 27.82 -15.25
N ARG A 128 -6.87 27.81 -14.01
CA ARG A 128 -6.34 29.02 -13.34
C ARG A 128 -5.19 28.70 -12.39
N ASN A 129 -4.06 29.36 -12.67
CA ASN A 129 -2.84 29.65 -11.87
C ASN A 129 -2.01 28.48 -11.26
N PRO A 130 -0.75 28.28 -11.65
CA PRO A 130 0.13 27.22 -11.12
C PRO A 130 0.62 27.46 -9.67
N ALA A 131 0.62 28.69 -9.17
CA ALA A 131 0.90 29.00 -7.75
C ALA A 131 -0.07 28.30 -6.78
N ALA A 132 -1.25 27.90 -7.28
CA ALA A 132 -2.30 27.23 -6.53
C ALA A 132 -1.95 25.78 -6.12
N LYS A 133 -1.09 25.06 -6.86
CA LYS A 133 -0.92 23.60 -6.68
C LYS A 133 0.09 23.21 -5.61
N ASN A 134 1.13 24.01 -5.41
CA ASN A 134 1.99 23.91 -4.23
C ASN A 134 1.23 24.15 -2.91
N SER A 135 0.04 24.75 -2.96
CA SER A 135 -0.74 25.03 -1.75
C SER A 135 -1.37 23.78 -1.13
N PHE A 136 -1.80 22.81 -1.95
CA PHE A 136 -2.44 21.59 -1.44
C PHE A 136 -1.45 20.57 -0.91
N SER A 137 -0.35 20.32 -1.62
CA SER A 137 0.73 19.44 -1.11
C SER A 137 1.26 19.96 0.22
N ARG A 138 1.55 21.26 0.31
CA ARG A 138 1.93 21.93 1.56
C ARG A 138 0.85 21.79 2.64
N TYR A 139 -0.43 21.95 2.30
CA TYR A 139 -1.52 21.76 3.26
C TYR A 139 -1.63 20.30 3.75
N ARG A 140 -1.44 19.31 2.86
CA ARG A 140 -1.38 17.89 3.21
C ARG A 140 -0.23 17.61 4.19
N ASP A 141 0.95 18.16 3.92
CA ASP A 141 2.11 18.03 4.80
C ASP A 141 1.91 18.76 6.14
N GLU A 142 1.29 19.94 6.14
CA GLU A 142 0.89 20.64 7.35
C GLU A 142 -0.09 19.80 8.20
N LEU A 143 -1.04 19.12 7.56
CA LEU A 143 -1.97 18.22 8.25
C LEU A 143 -1.26 17.00 8.84
N ARG A 144 -0.31 16.39 8.11
CA ARG A 144 0.53 15.28 8.60
C ARG A 144 1.37 15.72 9.80
N ALA A 145 2.13 16.80 9.66
CA ALA A 145 2.95 17.37 10.73
C ALA A 145 2.11 17.74 11.96
N LYS A 146 0.91 18.29 11.76
CA LYS A 146 -0.04 18.60 12.84
C LYS A 146 -0.57 17.33 13.51
N ALA A 147 -0.88 16.28 12.76
CA ALA A 147 -1.31 15.00 13.31
C ALA A 147 -0.19 14.35 14.15
N ASP A 148 1.05 14.36 13.68
CA ASP A 148 2.19 13.80 14.39
C ASP A 148 2.59 14.60 15.63
N LYS A 149 2.57 15.94 15.53
CA LYS A 149 2.79 16.82 16.69
C LYS A 149 1.76 16.56 17.78
N LYS A 150 0.47 16.45 17.41
CA LYS A 150 -0.59 16.15 18.38
C LYS A 150 -0.47 14.75 18.96
N ARG A 151 -0.14 13.74 18.14
CA ARG A 151 0.09 12.35 18.60
C ARG A 151 1.18 12.29 19.67
N ARG A 152 2.30 12.99 19.48
CA ARG A 152 3.38 13.07 20.48
C ARG A 152 2.92 13.76 21.76
N GLY A 153 2.09 14.80 21.65
CA GLY A 153 1.51 15.50 22.80
C GLY A 153 0.55 14.67 23.66
N VAL A 154 -0.20 13.73 23.06
CA VAL A 154 -1.17 12.89 23.78
C VAL A 154 -0.51 12.04 24.87
N ALA A 155 0.64 11.40 24.56
CA ALA A 155 1.33 10.56 25.54
C ALA A 155 1.76 11.36 26.77
N GLY A 156 2.36 12.54 26.56
CA GLY A 156 2.75 13.42 27.66
C GLY A 156 1.56 13.93 28.48
N ALA A 157 0.45 14.30 27.83
CA ALA A 157 -0.76 14.73 28.52
C ALA A 157 -1.39 13.61 29.36
N LEU A 158 -1.44 12.37 28.85
CA LEU A 158 -1.96 11.23 29.61
C LEU A 158 -1.03 10.84 30.77
N ILE A 159 0.27 10.75 30.54
CA ILE A 159 1.24 10.40 31.57
C ILE A 159 1.21 11.41 32.71
N SER A 160 1.26 12.71 32.39
CA SER A 160 1.19 13.76 33.42
C SER A 160 -0.11 13.71 34.22
N PHE A 161 -1.25 13.53 33.54
CA PHE A 161 -2.54 13.39 34.20
C PHE A 161 -2.58 12.17 35.12
N PHE A 162 -2.21 10.98 34.64
CA PHE A 162 -2.25 9.75 35.45
C PHE A 162 -1.20 9.70 36.57
N THR A 163 -0.11 10.45 36.46
CA THR A 163 0.92 10.49 37.50
C THR A 163 0.54 11.46 38.62
N ILE A 164 0.10 12.67 38.27
CA ILE A 164 -0.14 13.74 39.24
C ILE A 164 -1.55 13.61 39.84
N ASN A 165 -2.55 13.20 39.07
CA ASN A 165 -3.93 13.19 39.55
C ASN A 165 -4.16 12.28 40.76
N PRO A 166 -3.61 11.04 40.84
CA PRO A 166 -3.72 10.22 42.05
C PRO A 166 -3.10 10.88 43.29
N LEU A 167 -1.98 11.59 43.12
CA LEU A 167 -1.34 12.33 44.21
C LEU A 167 -2.22 13.49 44.70
N LEU A 168 -2.85 14.24 43.79
CA LEU A 168 -3.79 15.29 44.16
C LEU A 168 -4.98 14.73 44.96
N TRP A 169 -5.52 13.58 44.53
CA TRP A 169 -6.59 12.90 45.24
C TRP A 169 -6.15 12.44 46.64
N TYR A 170 -4.98 11.82 46.75
CA TYR A 170 -4.41 11.41 48.03
C TYR A 170 -4.25 12.60 49.00
N ILE A 171 -3.67 13.70 48.53
CA ILE A 171 -3.50 14.92 49.33
C ILE A 171 -4.85 15.47 49.76
N ASN A 172 -5.84 15.51 48.86
CA ASN A 172 -7.15 16.06 49.18
C ASN A 172 -7.89 15.23 50.23
N ILE A 173 -7.85 13.89 50.11
CA ILE A 173 -8.50 12.97 51.06
C ILE A 173 -7.82 13.04 52.44
N GLU A 174 -6.49 13.01 52.49
CA GLU A 174 -5.77 12.93 53.76
C GLU A 174 -5.64 14.29 54.46
N HIS A 175 -5.40 15.36 53.72
CA HIS A 175 -4.99 16.65 54.28
C HIS A 175 -6.04 17.77 54.13
N ALA A 176 -7.09 17.60 53.30
CA ALA A 176 -8.06 18.65 52.99
C ALA A 176 -9.53 18.20 53.10
N ARG A 177 -9.87 17.52 54.21
CA ARG A 177 -11.20 16.91 54.46
C ARG A 177 -12.41 17.86 54.41
N GLY A 178 -12.19 19.19 54.44
CA GLY A 178 -13.26 20.18 54.42
C GLY A 178 -13.74 20.60 53.03
N PHE A 179 -12.97 20.35 51.96
CA PHE A 179 -13.33 20.78 50.60
C PHE A 179 -12.72 19.87 49.52
N PRO A 180 -13.55 19.22 48.68
CA PRO A 180 -13.08 18.28 47.66
C PRO A 180 -12.54 19.00 46.42
N TRP A 181 -11.41 19.72 46.54
CA TRP A 181 -10.82 20.47 45.43
C TRP A 181 -10.19 19.57 44.36
N ALA A 182 -9.66 18.39 44.73
CA ALA A 182 -8.99 17.51 43.77
C ALA A 182 -9.91 17.05 42.63
N PRO A 183 -11.15 16.57 42.87
CA PRO A 183 -12.11 16.28 41.82
C PRO A 183 -12.31 17.43 40.82
N ILE A 184 -12.42 18.67 41.31
CA ILE A 184 -12.60 19.86 40.47
C ILE A 184 -11.39 20.03 39.54
N VAL A 185 -10.18 19.98 40.10
CA VAL A 185 -8.93 20.06 39.33
C VAL A 185 -8.84 18.92 38.31
N SER A 186 -9.19 17.69 38.70
CA SER A 186 -9.20 16.53 37.81
C SER A 186 -10.13 16.71 36.62
N ILE A 187 -11.30 17.31 36.80
CA ILE A 187 -12.27 17.50 35.71
C ILE A 187 -11.79 18.56 34.72
N PHE A 188 -11.32 19.71 35.22
CA PHE A 188 -10.81 20.77 34.35
C PHE A 188 -9.55 20.34 33.60
N TRP A 189 -8.63 19.67 34.28
CA TRP A 189 -7.43 19.15 33.63
C TRP A 189 -7.77 17.99 32.68
N GLY A 190 -8.65 17.09 33.11
CA GLY A 190 -9.14 15.97 32.31
C GLY A 190 -9.84 16.44 31.02
N SER A 191 -10.57 17.55 31.05
CA SER A 191 -11.12 18.20 29.86
C SER A 191 -10.03 18.56 28.84
N GLY A 192 -8.90 19.13 29.30
CA GLY A 192 -7.75 19.43 28.45
C GLY A 192 -7.08 18.18 27.86
N VAL A 193 -7.02 17.09 28.62
CA VAL A 193 -6.54 15.78 28.14
C VAL A 193 -7.47 15.24 27.06
N LEU A 194 -8.79 15.27 27.29
CA LEU A 194 -9.79 14.87 26.32
C LEU A 194 -9.70 15.71 25.04
N GLU A 195 -9.53 17.03 25.14
CA GLU A 195 -9.35 17.90 23.98
C GLU A 195 -8.12 17.48 23.16
N THR A 196 -7.02 17.13 23.82
CA THR A 196 -5.78 16.68 23.17
C THR A 196 -6.00 15.35 22.44
N VAL A 197 -6.69 14.39 23.08
CA VAL A 197 -7.02 13.08 22.51
C VAL A 197 -7.96 13.23 21.30
N PHE A 198 -9.11 13.87 21.46
CA PHE A 198 -10.05 14.10 20.37
C PHE A 198 -9.47 14.99 19.27
N GLY A 199 -8.65 15.96 19.63
CA GLY A 199 -7.91 16.80 18.69
C GLY A 199 -6.93 16.01 17.83
N THR A 200 -6.36 14.93 18.36
CA THR A 200 -5.46 14.01 17.63
C THR A 200 -6.24 13.13 16.67
N PHE A 201 -7.35 12.53 17.12
CA PHE A 201 -8.22 11.74 16.23
C PHE A 201 -8.72 12.57 15.04
N ARG A 202 -9.11 13.82 15.29
CA ARG A 202 -9.53 14.75 14.22
C ARG A 202 -8.39 15.10 13.28
N ALA A 203 -7.21 15.49 13.80
CA ALA A 203 -6.06 15.80 12.95
C ALA A 203 -5.64 14.60 12.10
N LYS A 204 -5.60 13.40 12.67
CA LYS A 204 -5.31 12.15 11.96
C LYS A 204 -6.36 11.86 10.89
N ARG A 205 -7.63 12.10 11.18
CA ARG A 205 -8.71 11.95 10.20
C ARG A 205 -8.56 12.94 9.04
N HIS A 206 -8.26 14.21 9.32
CA HIS A 206 -8.04 15.22 8.29
C HIS A 206 -6.81 14.89 7.41
N ALA A 207 -5.70 14.46 8.02
CA ALA A 207 -4.51 14.02 7.30
C ALA A 207 -4.83 12.82 6.39
N ARG A 208 -5.47 11.78 6.94
CA ARG A 208 -5.91 10.61 6.16
C ARG A 208 -6.87 10.97 5.02
N GLU A 209 -7.77 11.92 5.28
CA GLU A 209 -8.70 12.37 4.25
C GLU A 209 -7.94 13.10 3.13
N ALA A 210 -6.96 13.94 3.47
CA ALA A 210 -6.11 14.63 2.49
C ALA A 210 -5.18 13.68 1.70
N ASP A 211 -4.67 12.63 2.33
CA ASP A 211 -3.78 11.63 1.70
C ASP A 211 -4.49 10.80 0.63
N ALA A 212 -5.80 10.58 0.79
CA ALA A 212 -6.60 9.83 -0.17
C ALA A 212 -7.10 10.68 -1.34
N LEU A 213 -6.93 11.99 -1.27
CA LEU A 213 -7.38 12.92 -2.30
C LEU A 213 -6.31 13.07 -3.38
N PRO A 214 -6.72 13.18 -4.66
CA PRO A 214 -5.81 13.68 -5.69
C PRO A 214 -5.43 15.13 -5.39
N ASP A 215 -4.36 15.63 -6.03
CA ASP A 215 -4.02 17.03 -5.84
C ASP A 215 -5.16 17.96 -6.22
N LEU A 216 -5.47 18.85 -5.29
CA LEU A 216 -6.53 19.82 -5.42
C LEU A 216 -5.98 21.13 -5.95
N ASP A 217 -6.82 21.85 -6.70
CA ASP A 217 -6.55 23.26 -6.96
C ASP A 217 -6.73 24.10 -5.67
N GLU A 218 -6.29 25.36 -5.68
CA GLU A 218 -6.35 26.23 -4.49
C GLU A 218 -7.79 26.48 -4.02
N ALA A 219 -8.75 26.52 -4.95
CA ALA A 219 -10.15 26.74 -4.60
C ALA A 219 -10.72 25.54 -3.83
N ASP A 220 -10.47 24.32 -4.33
CA ASP A 220 -10.89 23.09 -3.70
C ASP A 220 -10.10 22.83 -2.39
N ALA A 221 -8.80 23.16 -2.33
CA ALA A 221 -8.01 23.10 -1.10
C ALA A 221 -8.54 24.06 -0.02
N LYS A 222 -8.90 25.29 -0.41
CA LYS A 222 -9.52 26.28 0.49
C LYS A 222 -10.89 25.82 0.97
N GLU A 223 -11.69 25.21 0.10
CA GLU A 223 -12.98 24.61 0.46
C GLU A 223 -12.79 23.46 1.46
N LEU A 224 -11.86 22.54 1.21
CA LEU A 224 -11.53 21.47 2.15
C LEU A 224 -11.08 22.01 3.51
N LYS A 225 -10.26 23.06 3.53
CA LYS A 225 -9.82 23.73 4.77
C LYS A 225 -11.01 24.35 5.51
N ALA A 226 -11.96 24.97 4.80
CA ALA A 226 -13.17 25.51 5.39
C ALA A 226 -14.06 24.40 5.99
N LEU A 227 -14.26 23.29 5.26
CA LEU A 227 -15.03 22.13 5.73
C LEU A 227 -14.38 21.48 6.97
N ASN A 228 -13.05 21.39 7.01
CA ASN A 228 -12.33 20.89 8.18
C ASN A 228 -12.46 21.83 9.38
N LYS A 229 -12.42 23.15 9.16
CA LYS A 229 -12.64 24.16 10.21
C LYS A 229 -14.06 24.08 10.79
N GLU A 230 -15.07 23.91 9.94
CA GLU A 230 -16.47 23.76 10.35
C GLU A 230 -16.68 22.50 11.21
N ARG A 231 -16.12 21.37 10.79
CA ARG A 231 -16.09 20.11 11.57
C ARG A 231 -15.38 20.27 12.90
N ASP A 232 -14.26 21.00 12.91
CA ASP A 232 -13.49 21.25 14.13
C ASP A 232 -14.24 22.16 15.11
N SER A 233 -15.04 23.10 14.60
CA SER A 233 -15.89 23.97 15.41
C SER A 233 -16.95 23.17 16.15
N ILE A 234 -17.70 22.31 15.44
CA ILE A 234 -18.72 21.46 16.06
C ILE A 234 -18.13 20.50 17.10
N ALA A 235 -16.98 19.90 16.80
CA ALA A 235 -16.34 19.02 17.77
C ALA A 235 -15.92 19.77 19.05
N LYS A 236 -15.46 21.02 18.94
CA LYS A 236 -15.16 21.87 20.10
C LYS A 236 -16.43 22.22 20.89
N HIS A 237 -17.50 22.61 20.22
CA HIS A 237 -18.78 22.88 20.91
C HIS A 237 -19.31 21.63 21.61
N ALA A 238 -19.25 20.45 20.97
CA ALA A 238 -19.66 19.19 21.60
C ALA A 238 -18.85 18.91 22.87
N LEU A 239 -17.53 19.06 22.80
CA LEU A 239 -16.66 18.85 23.96
C LEU A 239 -16.97 19.84 25.09
N ASN A 240 -17.12 21.12 24.78
CA ASN A 240 -17.44 22.16 25.78
C ASN A 240 -18.82 21.93 26.41
N THR A 241 -19.81 21.49 25.61
CA THR A 241 -21.17 21.19 26.07
C THR A 241 -21.23 19.99 27.01
N ILE A 242 -20.22 19.13 27.01
CA ILE A 242 -20.13 18.00 27.94
C ILE A 242 -19.27 18.38 29.14
N THR A 243 -18.08 18.93 28.89
CA THR A 243 -17.06 19.18 29.92
C THR A 243 -17.43 20.31 30.87
N ILE A 244 -18.01 21.41 30.37
CA ILE A 244 -18.39 22.55 31.22
C ILE A 244 -19.58 22.19 32.12
N PRO A 245 -20.71 21.63 31.62
CA PRO A 245 -21.77 21.14 32.51
C PRO A 245 -21.31 20.12 33.53
N GLY A 246 -20.43 19.19 33.13
CA GLY A 246 -19.81 18.25 34.06
C GLY A 246 -19.05 18.96 35.17
N ALA A 247 -18.19 19.92 34.83
CA ALA A 247 -17.46 20.71 35.82
C ALA A 247 -18.40 21.50 36.74
N LEU A 248 -19.41 22.17 36.19
CA LEU A 248 -20.39 22.93 36.98
C LEU A 248 -21.21 22.04 37.91
N PHE A 249 -21.58 20.84 37.47
CA PHE A 249 -22.25 19.84 38.30
C PHE A 249 -21.40 19.48 39.52
N PHE A 250 -20.11 19.18 39.32
CA PHE A 250 -19.22 18.86 40.43
C PHE A 250 -18.98 20.05 41.37
N ILE A 251 -18.84 21.26 40.84
CA ILE A 251 -18.74 22.48 41.66
C ILE A 251 -20.01 22.67 42.48
N ASN A 252 -21.19 22.49 41.87
CA ASN A 252 -22.46 22.61 42.55
C ASN A 252 -22.60 21.57 43.68
N MET A 253 -22.28 20.30 43.40
CA MET A 253 -22.27 19.24 44.41
C MET A 253 -21.30 19.51 45.57
N ALA A 254 -20.15 20.11 45.28
CA ALA A 254 -19.13 20.43 46.29
C ALA A 254 -19.47 21.66 47.14
N THR A 255 -20.28 22.60 46.63
CA THR A 255 -20.55 23.89 47.28
C THR A 255 -21.94 23.96 47.91
N ASN A 256 -22.97 23.47 47.22
CA ASN A 256 -24.35 23.46 47.68
C ASN A 256 -25.20 22.48 46.86
N SER A 257 -25.35 21.25 47.37
CA SER A 257 -26.14 20.20 46.72
C SER A 257 -27.65 20.44 46.77
N ALA A 258 -28.14 21.33 47.64
CA ALA A 258 -29.57 21.59 47.78
C ALA A 258 -30.14 22.48 46.66
N SER A 259 -29.30 23.27 45.99
CA SER A 259 -29.71 24.18 44.92
C SER A 259 -28.95 23.85 43.64
N PRO A 260 -29.55 23.12 42.67
CA PRO A 260 -28.86 22.65 41.46
C PRO A 260 -28.68 23.77 40.42
N TRP A 261 -28.03 24.86 40.79
CA TRP A 261 -27.88 26.05 39.94
C TRP A 261 -27.15 25.77 38.62
N PHE A 262 -26.31 24.72 38.56
CA PHE A 262 -25.59 24.31 37.35
C PHE A 262 -26.54 23.94 36.19
N VAL A 263 -27.79 23.58 36.49
CA VAL A 263 -28.78 23.16 35.48
C VAL A 263 -29.06 24.28 34.50
N ILE A 264 -29.16 25.52 34.96
CA ILE A 264 -29.49 26.69 34.11
C ILE A 264 -28.42 26.93 33.02
N PRO A 265 -27.13 27.16 33.34
CA PRO A 265 -26.10 27.34 32.32
C PRO A 265 -25.87 26.08 31.47
N SER A 266 -26.06 24.89 32.05
CA SER A 266 -25.98 23.63 31.31
C SER A 266 -27.07 23.51 30.25
N ALA A 267 -28.32 23.84 30.60
CA ALA A 267 -29.45 23.83 29.67
C ALA A 267 -29.22 24.83 28.52
N ILE A 268 -28.73 26.03 28.82
CA ILE A 268 -28.40 27.04 27.79
C ILE A 268 -27.34 26.49 26.83
N MET A 269 -26.24 25.94 27.34
CA MET A 269 -25.17 25.38 26.48
C MET A 269 -25.67 24.22 25.62
N VAL A 270 -26.50 23.33 26.17
CA VAL A 270 -27.09 22.21 25.43
C VAL A 270 -27.97 22.72 24.29
N ILE A 271 -28.84 23.71 24.56
CA ILE A 271 -29.70 24.32 23.52
C ILE A 271 -28.83 24.98 22.43
N THR A 272 -27.83 25.79 22.81
CA THR A 272 -26.92 26.43 21.86
C THR A 272 -26.17 25.41 21.01
N PHE A 273 -25.72 24.31 21.60
CA PHE A 273 -25.09 23.22 20.88
C PHE A 273 -26.02 22.56 19.86
N PHE A 274 -27.27 22.26 20.24
CA PHE A 274 -28.24 21.67 19.33
C PHE A 274 -28.58 22.60 18.16
N ILE A 275 -28.64 23.91 18.37
CA ILE A 275 -28.80 24.89 17.30
C ILE A 275 -27.63 24.79 16.30
N HIS A 276 -26.39 24.81 16.79
CA HIS A 276 -25.21 24.67 15.94
C HIS A 276 -25.15 23.30 15.24
N LEU A 277 -25.50 22.24 15.94
CA LEU A 277 -25.54 20.88 15.40
C LEU A 277 -26.58 20.75 14.29
N ALA A 278 -27.77 21.35 14.45
CA ALA A 278 -28.80 21.37 13.42
C ALA A 278 -28.33 22.11 12.16
N THR A 279 -27.67 23.27 12.32
CA THR A 279 -27.07 24.01 11.19
C THR A 279 -25.98 23.20 10.48
N TYR A 280 -25.15 22.48 11.24
CA TYR A 280 -24.13 21.60 10.68
C TYR A 280 -24.74 20.42 9.93
N LEU A 281 -25.68 19.69 10.54
CA LEU A 281 -26.28 18.50 9.94
C LEU A 281 -27.06 18.80 8.66
N SER A 282 -27.65 19.99 8.55
CA SER A 282 -28.42 20.38 7.37
C SER A 282 -27.54 20.68 6.14
N SER A 283 -26.32 21.20 6.34
CA SER A 283 -25.53 21.75 5.23
C SER A 283 -24.18 21.06 5.02
N THR A 284 -23.43 20.75 6.08
CA THR A 284 -22.04 20.31 5.98
C THR A 284 -21.88 18.92 5.38
N PRO A 285 -22.67 17.89 5.76
CA PRO A 285 -22.58 16.56 5.13
C PRO A 285 -22.83 16.60 3.62
N ARG A 286 -23.79 17.42 3.18
CA ARG A 286 -24.12 17.60 1.76
C ARG A 286 -22.99 18.30 1.01
N LYS A 287 -22.42 19.37 1.59
CA LYS A 287 -21.22 20.05 1.04
C LYS A 287 -20.04 19.10 0.94
N LEU A 288 -19.75 18.34 1.99
CA LEU A 288 -18.64 17.39 2.04
C LEU A 288 -18.80 16.28 0.98
N ARG A 289 -20.02 15.75 0.82
CA ARG A 289 -20.33 14.76 -0.22
C ARG A 289 -20.16 15.36 -1.62
N GLY A 290 -20.73 16.54 -1.87
CA GLY A 290 -20.60 17.23 -3.14
C GLY A 290 -19.15 17.60 -3.47
N PHE A 291 -18.36 17.95 -2.46
CA PHE A 291 -16.92 18.16 -2.58
C PHE A 291 -16.22 16.87 -3.02
N PHE A 292 -16.42 15.76 -2.31
CA PHE A 292 -15.75 14.50 -2.63
C PHE A 292 -16.15 13.94 -4.00
N GLU A 293 -17.42 14.02 -4.37
CA GLU A 293 -17.90 13.62 -5.69
C GLU A 293 -17.26 14.48 -6.79
N ARG A 294 -17.10 15.80 -6.55
CA ARG A 294 -16.48 16.73 -7.50
C ARG A 294 -14.99 16.47 -7.73
N VAL A 295 -14.26 16.07 -6.69
CA VAL A 295 -12.82 15.72 -6.78
C VAL A 295 -12.60 14.26 -7.21
N GLY A 296 -13.64 13.55 -7.63
CA GLY A 296 -13.55 12.20 -8.20
C GLY A 296 -13.64 11.05 -7.19
N VAL A 297 -13.85 11.34 -5.90
CA VAL A 297 -14.01 10.33 -4.85
C VAL A 297 -15.50 9.99 -4.71
N LYS A 298 -15.95 8.98 -5.46
CA LYS A 298 -17.35 8.51 -5.46
C LYS A 298 -17.67 7.69 -4.20
N GLY A 299 -18.87 7.84 -3.64
CA GLY A 299 -19.30 7.01 -2.49
C GLY A 299 -18.79 7.48 -1.11
N GLY A 300 -18.33 8.73 -1.00
CA GLY A 300 -17.96 9.35 0.26
C GLY A 300 -16.86 8.57 0.98
N LYS A 301 -17.11 8.16 2.23
CA LYS A 301 -16.12 7.42 3.04
C LYS A 301 -15.63 6.13 2.39
N LYS A 302 -16.47 5.43 1.62
CA LYS A 302 -16.10 4.17 0.96
C LYS A 302 -15.10 4.42 -0.17
N GLY A 303 -15.40 5.36 -1.08
CA GLY A 303 -14.46 5.72 -2.15
C GLY A 303 -13.16 6.31 -1.63
N LEU A 304 -13.22 7.02 -0.50
CA LEU A 304 -12.03 7.58 0.13
C LEU A 304 -11.14 6.47 0.71
N ALA A 305 -11.75 5.43 1.29
CA ALA A 305 -11.02 4.23 1.72
C ALA A 305 -10.48 3.43 0.52
N GLU A 306 -11.21 3.35 -0.59
CA GLU A 306 -10.79 2.67 -1.81
C GLU A 306 -9.64 3.38 -2.51
N ALA A 307 -9.74 4.71 -2.70
CA ALA A 307 -8.67 5.54 -3.24
C ALA A 307 -7.40 5.42 -2.38
N ARG A 308 -7.57 5.41 -1.05
CA ARG A 308 -6.45 5.17 -0.14
C ARG A 308 -5.86 3.78 -0.29
N ARG A 309 -6.68 2.71 -0.34
CA ARG A 309 -6.19 1.34 -0.53
C ARG A 309 -5.42 1.20 -1.83
N LYS A 310 -5.90 1.84 -2.89
CA LYS A 310 -5.21 1.89 -4.18
C LYS A 310 -3.84 2.59 -4.07
N ASN A 311 -3.78 3.73 -3.38
CA ASN A 311 -2.52 4.44 -3.19
C ASN A 311 -1.56 3.65 -2.27
N GLU A 312 -2.09 3.02 -1.22
CA GLU A 312 -1.31 2.16 -0.31
C GLU A 312 -0.80 0.91 -1.02
N SER A 313 -1.60 0.26 -1.87
CA SER A 313 -1.15 -0.89 -2.65
C SER A 313 -0.09 -0.49 -3.66
N ILE A 314 -0.24 0.64 -4.35
CA ILE A 314 0.80 1.16 -5.24
C ILE A 314 2.09 1.44 -4.44
N ALA A 315 2.01 2.12 -3.30
CA ALA A 315 3.19 2.39 -2.49
C ALA A 315 3.86 1.11 -1.97
N GLN A 316 3.07 0.09 -1.60
CA GLN A 316 3.57 -1.20 -1.15
C GLN A 316 4.23 -1.99 -2.29
N ASP A 317 3.58 -2.06 -3.47
CA ASP A 317 4.10 -2.75 -4.66
C ASP A 317 5.41 -2.13 -5.16
N LEU A 318 5.60 -0.83 -4.94
CA LEU A 318 6.78 -0.09 -5.42
C LEU A 318 7.95 -0.10 -4.43
N GLY A 319 7.71 -0.42 -3.15
CA GLY A 319 8.75 -0.45 -2.11
C GLY A 319 9.61 0.83 -2.08
N SER A 320 10.93 0.65 -2.22
CA SER A 320 11.93 1.74 -2.23
C SER A 320 11.76 2.70 -3.41
N TYR A 321 11.14 2.25 -4.50
CA TYR A 321 10.94 3.01 -5.74
C TYR A 321 9.69 3.88 -5.75
N SER A 322 8.85 3.80 -4.70
CA SER A 322 7.64 4.62 -4.56
C SER A 322 7.90 6.12 -4.72
N SER A 323 8.98 6.62 -4.10
CA SER A 323 9.37 8.03 -4.16
C SER A 323 9.74 8.52 -5.58
N LEU A 324 10.35 7.68 -6.41
CA LEU A 324 10.70 8.01 -7.79
C LEU A 324 9.45 8.11 -8.66
N TYR A 325 8.52 7.16 -8.49
CA TYR A 325 7.24 7.20 -9.18
C TYR A 325 6.40 8.41 -8.77
N ASP A 326 6.31 8.71 -7.47
CA ASP A 326 5.61 9.89 -6.95
C ASP A 326 6.17 11.18 -7.58
N LYS A 327 7.49 11.30 -7.64
CA LYS A 327 8.16 12.45 -8.29
C LYS A 327 7.84 12.55 -9.78
N ALA A 328 7.80 11.43 -10.51
CA ALA A 328 7.42 11.42 -11.92
C ALA A 328 5.97 11.86 -12.11
N TRP A 329 5.07 11.33 -11.29
CA TRP A 329 3.64 11.65 -11.32
C TRP A 329 3.37 13.13 -10.99
N GLU A 330 4.03 13.67 -9.97
CA GLU A 330 3.96 15.11 -9.63
C GLU A 330 4.46 15.98 -10.79
N THR A 331 5.59 15.60 -11.41
CA THR A 331 6.16 16.34 -12.54
C THR A 331 5.24 16.33 -13.76
N ALA A 332 4.67 15.18 -14.11
CA ALA A 332 3.72 15.04 -15.21
C ALA A 332 2.44 15.88 -14.96
N LYS A 333 1.95 15.90 -13.72
CA LYS A 333 0.81 16.75 -13.34
C LYS A 333 1.12 18.24 -13.42
N ASP A 334 2.33 18.65 -13.06
CA ASP A 334 2.75 20.04 -13.20
C ASP A 334 2.80 20.43 -14.68
N ILE A 335 3.30 19.57 -15.56
CA ILE A 335 3.26 19.77 -17.01
C ILE A 335 1.80 19.92 -17.51
N GLU A 336 0.91 18.99 -17.12
CA GLU A 336 -0.52 19.07 -17.48
C GLU A 336 -1.16 20.37 -16.98
N SER A 337 -0.79 20.79 -15.76
CA SER A 337 -1.26 22.04 -15.15
C SER A 337 -0.87 23.27 -15.94
N ASP A 338 0.43 23.38 -16.23
CA ASP A 338 1.03 24.54 -16.86
C ASP A 338 0.49 24.68 -18.28
N LEU A 339 0.42 23.56 -19.02
CA LEU A 339 -0.22 23.52 -20.32
C LEU A 339 -1.70 23.88 -20.23
N SER A 340 -2.44 23.35 -19.25
CA SER A 340 -3.87 23.65 -19.14
C SER A 340 -4.11 25.14 -18.96
N ALA A 341 -3.29 25.82 -18.16
CA ALA A 341 -3.43 27.25 -17.90
C ALA A 341 -3.20 28.13 -19.15
N GLU A 342 -2.37 27.67 -20.10
CA GLU A 342 -1.93 28.47 -21.25
C GLU A 342 -2.57 28.01 -22.57
N ASP A 343 -2.50 26.72 -22.85
CA ASP A 343 -3.10 26.06 -24.01
C ASP A 343 -3.91 24.82 -23.57
N PRO A 344 -5.20 25.01 -23.21
CA PRO A 344 -6.09 23.91 -22.83
C PRO A 344 -6.22 22.82 -23.90
N LYS A 345 -6.00 23.14 -25.19
CA LYS A 345 -6.09 22.18 -26.28
C LYS A 345 -4.87 21.26 -26.25
N SER A 346 -3.67 21.81 -26.20
CA SER A 346 -2.43 21.03 -26.06
C SER A 346 -2.41 20.21 -24.78
N ALA A 347 -2.91 20.74 -23.66
CA ALA A 347 -3.01 19.98 -22.41
C ALA A 347 -3.89 18.73 -22.56
N LYS A 348 -5.02 18.87 -23.25
CA LYS A 348 -5.95 17.75 -23.52
C LYS A 348 -5.33 16.69 -24.44
N GLU A 349 -4.50 17.12 -25.41
CA GLU A 349 -3.78 16.23 -26.31
C GLU A 349 -2.56 15.56 -25.65
N MET A 350 -1.90 16.26 -24.72
CA MET A 350 -0.71 15.80 -24.00
C MET A 350 -1.04 14.79 -22.90
N LYS A 351 -2.17 14.99 -22.21
CA LYS A 351 -2.56 14.17 -21.06
C LYS A 351 -2.48 12.66 -21.32
N PRO A 352 -3.04 12.10 -22.41
CA PRO A 352 -2.92 10.66 -22.68
C PRO A 352 -1.47 10.19 -22.86
N ALA A 353 -0.58 11.03 -23.40
CA ALA A 353 0.82 10.69 -23.58
C ALA A 353 1.58 10.69 -22.23
N LEU A 354 1.29 11.66 -21.36
CA LEU A 354 1.81 11.68 -19.99
C LEU A 354 1.30 10.49 -19.17
N ASP A 355 0.01 10.18 -19.27
CA ASP A 355 -0.58 9.03 -18.57
C ASP A 355 0.06 7.70 -19.04
N ALA A 356 0.29 7.54 -20.35
CA ALA A 356 0.98 6.37 -20.90
C ALA A 356 2.44 6.27 -20.40
N TYR A 357 3.16 7.39 -20.42
CA TYR A 357 4.54 7.46 -19.92
C TYR A 357 4.62 7.12 -18.42
N LEU A 358 3.71 7.66 -17.61
CA LEU A 358 3.61 7.31 -16.18
C LEU A 358 3.30 5.83 -15.97
N GLY A 359 2.47 5.22 -16.82
CA GLY A 359 2.23 3.78 -16.79
C GLY A 359 3.50 2.95 -16.98
N GLN A 360 4.41 3.39 -17.83
CA GLN A 360 5.70 2.73 -18.06
C GLN A 360 6.69 2.97 -16.92
N VAL A 361 6.73 4.18 -16.37
CA VAL A 361 7.52 4.48 -15.16
C VAL A 361 7.04 3.62 -14.00
N LEU A 362 5.72 3.45 -13.83
CA LEU A 362 5.14 2.58 -12.81
C LEU A 362 5.59 1.13 -13.01
N LEU A 363 5.54 0.64 -14.25
CA LEU A 363 5.94 -0.73 -14.57
C LEU A 363 7.43 -0.96 -14.30
N LEU A 364 8.31 -0.06 -14.73
CA LEU A 364 9.75 -0.13 -14.41
C LEU A 364 10.01 -0.15 -12.90
N ALA A 365 9.31 0.70 -12.15
CA ALA A 365 9.47 0.77 -10.70
C ALA A 365 8.96 -0.50 -10.00
N LYS A 366 7.88 -1.11 -10.49
CA LYS A 366 7.42 -2.43 -10.02
C LYS A 366 8.44 -3.52 -10.32
N THR A 367 8.90 -3.62 -11.56
CA THR A 367 9.91 -4.61 -11.96
C THR A 367 11.21 -4.44 -11.17
N ALA A 368 11.64 -3.21 -10.90
CA ALA A 368 12.82 -2.96 -10.08
C ALA A 368 12.64 -3.48 -8.63
N ASN A 369 11.47 -3.22 -8.03
CA ASN A 369 11.16 -3.70 -6.69
C ASN A 369 11.05 -5.24 -6.62
N GLU A 370 10.47 -5.86 -7.65
CA GLU A 370 10.39 -7.31 -7.79
C GLU A 370 11.79 -7.94 -7.90
N LEU A 371 12.68 -7.38 -8.74
CA LEU A 371 14.06 -7.83 -8.85
C LEU A 371 14.83 -7.67 -7.54
N ASP A 372 14.65 -6.56 -6.82
CA ASP A 372 15.24 -6.37 -5.49
C ASP A 372 14.76 -7.44 -4.49
N SER A 373 13.49 -7.85 -4.57
CA SER A 373 12.95 -8.94 -3.75
C SER A 373 13.60 -10.28 -4.10
N ILE A 374 13.70 -10.64 -5.38
CA ILE A 374 14.32 -11.89 -5.85
C ILE A 374 15.81 -11.93 -5.46
N ILE A 375 16.53 -10.84 -5.70
CA ILE A 375 17.95 -10.69 -5.35
C ILE A 375 18.15 -10.82 -3.84
N GLY A 376 17.23 -10.26 -3.04
CA GLY A 376 17.27 -10.34 -1.58
C GLY A 376 16.99 -11.74 -1.01
N GLU A 377 16.28 -12.60 -1.74
CA GLU A 377 15.96 -13.97 -1.33
C GLU A 377 17.10 -14.98 -1.60
N ILE A 378 18.01 -14.69 -2.54
CA ILE A 378 19.09 -15.60 -2.93
C ILE A 378 20.30 -15.42 -1.99
N PRO A 379 20.65 -16.42 -1.16
CA PRO A 379 21.76 -16.31 -0.22
C PRO A 379 23.10 -16.59 -0.92
N MET A 380 23.65 -15.59 -1.61
CA MET A 380 24.93 -15.73 -2.35
C MET A 380 26.09 -16.23 -1.48
N GLU A 381 26.12 -15.85 -0.20
CA GLU A 381 27.13 -16.36 0.74
C GLU A 381 27.01 -17.87 0.98
N ALA A 382 25.79 -18.42 0.94
CA ALA A 382 25.57 -19.85 1.09
C ALA A 382 26.04 -20.60 -0.17
N LEU A 383 25.68 -20.11 -1.36
CA LEU A 383 26.15 -20.68 -2.63
C LEU A 383 27.68 -20.70 -2.73
N ALA A 384 28.34 -19.60 -2.35
CA ALA A 384 29.80 -19.52 -2.34
C ALA A 384 30.44 -20.53 -1.36
N LYS A 385 29.85 -20.71 -0.17
CA LYS A 385 30.31 -21.71 0.81
C LYS A 385 30.08 -23.15 0.32
N ASP A 386 28.96 -23.40 -0.32
CA ASP A 386 28.64 -24.71 -0.88
C ASP A 386 29.59 -25.07 -2.02
N LYS A 387 29.88 -24.12 -2.92
CA LYS A 387 30.90 -24.25 -3.96
C LYS A 387 32.27 -24.60 -3.39
N GLN A 388 32.73 -23.87 -2.37
CA GLN A 388 34.00 -24.16 -1.69
C GLN A 388 34.01 -25.55 -1.06
N THR A 389 32.90 -25.94 -0.41
CA THR A 389 32.74 -27.26 0.20
C THR A 389 32.82 -28.37 -0.84
N LEU A 390 32.17 -28.20 -1.99
CA LEU A 390 32.22 -29.15 -3.11
C LEU A 390 33.62 -29.22 -3.73
N ALA A 391 34.31 -28.08 -3.86
CA ALA A 391 35.68 -28.05 -4.37
C ALA A 391 36.65 -28.85 -3.48
N ILE A 392 36.55 -28.70 -2.15
CA ILE A 392 37.35 -29.50 -1.20
C ILE A 392 37.01 -31.00 -1.29
N LYS A 393 35.72 -31.33 -1.47
CA LYS A 393 35.29 -32.73 -1.66
C LYS A 393 35.80 -33.32 -2.98
N LEU A 394 35.83 -32.53 -4.05
CA LEU A 394 36.32 -32.93 -5.37
C LEU A 394 37.77 -33.41 -5.32
N GLU A 395 38.64 -32.69 -4.57
CA GLU A 395 40.06 -33.06 -4.41
C GLU A 395 40.26 -34.44 -3.78
N ARG A 396 39.31 -34.89 -2.95
CA ARG A 396 39.40 -36.14 -2.17
C ARG A 396 38.51 -37.26 -2.74
N ALA A 397 37.78 -36.99 -3.81
CA ALA A 397 36.76 -37.90 -4.33
C ALA A 397 37.36 -39.01 -5.22
N PRO A 398 36.81 -40.25 -5.18
CA PRO A 398 37.09 -41.29 -6.16
C PRO A 398 36.70 -40.85 -7.59
N GLN A 399 37.36 -41.38 -8.62
CA GLN A 399 37.15 -40.97 -10.03
C GLN A 399 35.68 -40.92 -10.46
N GLY A 400 34.85 -41.88 -10.04
CA GLY A 400 33.42 -41.90 -10.39
C GLY A 400 32.59 -40.75 -9.80
N MET A 401 32.99 -40.19 -8.64
CA MET A 401 32.28 -39.09 -7.97
C MET A 401 32.81 -37.71 -8.36
N GLN A 402 34.00 -37.63 -8.97
CA GLN A 402 34.58 -36.37 -9.40
C GLN A 402 33.73 -35.69 -10.47
N THR A 403 33.13 -36.46 -11.38
CA THR A 403 32.23 -35.93 -12.42
C THR A 403 31.01 -35.27 -11.80
N GLU A 404 30.36 -35.91 -10.83
CA GLU A 404 29.19 -35.35 -10.13
C GLU A 404 29.53 -34.07 -9.36
N TYR A 405 30.67 -34.03 -8.66
CA TYR A 405 31.09 -32.80 -7.98
C TYR A 405 31.43 -31.67 -8.95
N LYS A 406 32.06 -31.96 -10.09
CA LYS A 406 32.29 -30.95 -11.14
C LYS A 406 30.98 -30.42 -11.72
N ASN A 407 30.00 -31.30 -11.97
CA ASN A 407 28.69 -30.90 -12.47
C ASN A 407 27.97 -29.99 -11.46
N ASN A 408 27.98 -30.34 -10.17
CA ASN A 408 27.37 -29.52 -9.12
C ASN A 408 28.08 -28.16 -8.95
N ILE A 409 29.40 -28.12 -9.05
CA ILE A 409 30.16 -26.85 -9.02
C ILE A 409 29.79 -25.99 -10.24
N ALA A 410 29.74 -26.57 -11.44
CA ALA A 410 29.36 -25.86 -12.65
C ALA A 410 27.93 -25.31 -12.60
N GLU A 411 27.00 -26.05 -11.99
CA GLU A 411 25.63 -25.57 -11.76
C GLU A 411 25.60 -24.38 -10.78
N ILE A 412 26.37 -24.43 -9.68
CA ILE A 412 26.48 -23.28 -8.77
C ILE A 412 27.11 -22.08 -9.48
N GLU A 413 28.13 -22.29 -10.31
CA GLU A 413 28.75 -21.23 -11.12
C GLU A 413 27.74 -20.57 -12.06
N LYS A 414 26.89 -21.36 -12.70
CA LYS A 414 25.81 -20.87 -13.56
C LYS A 414 24.77 -20.08 -12.77
N GLN A 415 24.45 -20.50 -11.54
CA GLN A 415 23.58 -19.74 -10.63
C GLN A 415 24.22 -18.41 -10.21
N GLU A 416 25.51 -18.40 -9.88
CA GLU A 416 26.27 -17.17 -9.57
C GLU A 416 26.27 -16.19 -10.75
N GLU A 417 26.46 -16.68 -11.97
CA GLU A 417 26.43 -15.88 -13.20
C GLU A 417 25.03 -15.33 -13.48
N SER A 418 23.99 -16.16 -13.31
CA SER A 418 22.58 -15.75 -13.47
C SER A 418 22.19 -14.68 -12.46
N PHE A 419 22.64 -14.81 -11.20
CA PHE A 419 22.45 -13.79 -10.17
C PHE A 419 23.15 -12.47 -10.53
N LYS A 420 24.39 -12.55 -11.03
CA LYS A 420 25.13 -11.36 -11.48
C LYS A 420 24.40 -10.66 -12.63
N ALA A 421 23.89 -11.41 -13.60
CA ALA A 421 23.10 -10.88 -14.71
C ALA A 421 21.80 -10.19 -14.21
N LEU A 422 21.09 -10.79 -13.24
CA LEU A 422 19.90 -10.17 -12.62
C LEU A 422 20.25 -8.84 -11.93
N LYS A 423 21.38 -8.77 -11.22
CA LYS A 423 21.84 -7.55 -10.57
C LYS A 423 22.19 -6.45 -11.57
N GLU A 424 22.87 -6.81 -12.66
CA GLU A 424 23.18 -5.88 -13.76
C GLU A 424 21.89 -5.38 -14.41
N GLN A 425 20.92 -6.27 -14.69
CA GLN A 425 19.62 -5.89 -15.23
C GLN A 425 18.85 -4.95 -14.30
N ARG A 426 18.86 -5.21 -13.00
CA ARG A 426 18.28 -4.34 -11.97
C ARG A 426 18.92 -2.95 -12.00
N GLU A 427 20.24 -2.87 -12.10
CA GLU A 427 20.95 -1.59 -12.18
C GLU A 427 20.56 -0.81 -13.44
N VAL A 428 20.45 -1.49 -14.59
CA VAL A 428 19.98 -0.84 -15.83
C VAL A 428 18.55 -0.33 -15.67
N ILE A 429 17.64 -1.10 -15.07
CA ILE A 429 16.25 -0.66 -14.82
C ILE A 429 16.21 0.55 -13.89
N ASP A 430 17.01 0.56 -12.82
CA ASP A 430 17.10 1.71 -11.90
C ASP A 430 17.62 2.97 -12.62
N LEU A 431 18.69 2.85 -13.41
CA LEU A 431 19.21 3.95 -14.23
C LEU A 431 18.16 4.46 -15.23
N ARG A 432 17.41 3.56 -15.86
CA ARG A 432 16.33 3.92 -16.80
C ARG A 432 15.18 4.61 -16.09
N LEU A 433 14.77 4.11 -14.93
CA LEU A 433 13.73 4.73 -14.11
C LEU A 433 14.13 6.16 -13.71
N GLN A 434 15.35 6.35 -13.19
CA GLN A 434 15.87 7.67 -12.83
C GLN A 434 15.97 8.60 -14.04
N SER A 435 16.45 8.07 -15.18
CA SER A 435 16.46 8.80 -16.45
C SER A 435 15.06 9.26 -16.83
N SER A 436 14.04 8.39 -16.77
CA SER A 436 12.66 8.75 -17.11
C SER A 436 12.10 9.88 -16.24
N VAL A 437 12.39 9.84 -14.93
CA VAL A 437 12.02 10.96 -14.03
C VAL A 437 12.76 12.24 -14.39
N ASN A 438 14.04 12.16 -14.72
CA ASN A 438 14.84 13.32 -15.12
C ASN A 438 14.36 13.92 -16.45
N GLN A 439 13.91 13.10 -17.39
CA GLN A 439 13.35 13.54 -18.67
C GLN A 439 12.06 14.34 -18.49
N LEU A 440 11.14 13.90 -17.61
CA LEU A 440 9.96 14.69 -17.27
C LEU A 440 10.35 16.03 -16.64
N ASN A 441 11.38 16.05 -15.79
CA ASN A 441 11.86 17.30 -15.19
C ASN A 441 12.48 18.25 -16.23
N GLN A 442 13.26 17.72 -17.18
CA GLN A 442 13.80 18.50 -18.29
C GLN A 442 12.68 19.10 -19.14
N LEU A 443 11.68 18.28 -19.49
CA LEU A 443 10.52 18.75 -20.24
C LEU A 443 9.78 19.87 -19.53
N LYS A 444 9.54 19.73 -18.22
CA LYS A 444 8.95 20.79 -17.41
C LYS A 444 9.78 22.08 -17.47
N MET A 445 11.11 21.98 -17.34
CA MET A 445 12.00 23.14 -17.45
C MET A 445 11.96 23.78 -18.84
N ASP A 446 11.92 23.00 -19.90
CA ASP A 446 11.88 23.51 -21.27
C ASP A 446 10.55 24.21 -21.57
N LEU A 447 9.42 23.70 -21.06
CA LEU A 447 8.13 24.39 -21.11
C LEU A 447 8.17 25.72 -20.35
N VAL A 448 8.77 25.76 -19.15
CA VAL A 448 8.95 26.99 -18.37
C VAL A 448 9.84 28.01 -19.09
N ARG A 449 10.91 27.56 -19.76
CA ARG A 449 11.80 28.43 -20.56
C ARG A 449 11.09 28.97 -21.80
N ALA A 450 10.38 28.12 -22.53
CA ALA A 450 9.62 28.52 -23.71
C ALA A 450 8.58 29.59 -23.37
N ARG A 451 7.91 29.41 -22.23
CA ARG A 451 6.98 30.39 -21.67
C ARG A 451 7.65 31.75 -21.40
N ALA A 452 8.89 31.76 -20.91
CA ALA A 452 9.63 32.99 -20.66
C ALA A 452 10.12 33.66 -21.96
N ALA A 453 10.32 32.89 -23.03
CA ALA A 453 10.93 33.36 -24.28
C ALA A 453 9.94 34.05 -25.23
N ASP A 454 8.74 33.52 -25.48
CA ASP A 454 7.59 34.23 -26.09
C ASP A 454 6.36 33.30 -26.20
N ARG A 455 5.14 33.85 -26.22
CA ARG A 455 3.87 33.06 -26.31
C ARG A 455 3.62 32.41 -27.66
N GLU A 456 4.21 32.90 -28.75
CA GLU A 456 4.04 32.29 -30.07
C GLU A 456 4.87 31.01 -30.21
N ASN A 457 5.99 30.92 -29.48
CA ASN A 457 6.83 29.72 -29.41
C ASN A 457 6.27 28.62 -28.50
N THR A 458 5.32 28.90 -27.60
CA THR A 458 4.80 27.86 -26.69
C THR A 458 3.95 26.81 -27.40
N VAL A 459 3.24 27.17 -28.48
CA VAL A 459 2.39 26.23 -29.23
C VAL A 459 3.24 25.25 -30.04
N THR A 460 4.24 25.76 -30.77
CA THR A 460 5.17 24.93 -31.55
C THR A 460 6.01 24.03 -30.66
N LEU A 461 6.47 24.55 -29.52
CA LEU A 461 7.25 23.80 -28.55
C LEU A 461 6.39 22.78 -27.79
N GLY A 462 5.12 23.08 -27.52
CA GLY A 462 4.15 22.12 -26.98
C GLY A 462 3.92 20.92 -27.91
N GLN A 463 3.85 21.15 -29.23
CA GLN A 463 3.75 20.08 -30.22
C GLN A 463 5.03 19.23 -30.29
N SER A 464 6.20 19.88 -30.26
CA SER A 464 7.51 19.20 -30.23
C SER A 464 7.70 18.37 -28.95
N ALA A 465 7.37 18.95 -27.80
CA ALA A 465 7.32 18.29 -26.50
C ALA A 465 6.41 17.05 -26.52
N LEU A 466 5.22 17.17 -27.12
CA LEU A 466 4.26 16.09 -27.22
C LEU A 466 4.79 14.94 -28.07
N ASN A 467 5.39 15.26 -29.22
CA ASN A 467 6.04 14.27 -30.08
C ASN A 467 7.23 13.61 -29.37
N SER A 468 8.02 14.38 -28.62
CA SER A 468 9.13 13.86 -27.81
C SER A 468 8.64 12.91 -26.71
N ILE A 469 7.58 13.25 -25.97
CA ILE A 469 7.02 12.34 -24.96
C ILE A 469 6.48 11.07 -25.61
N LYS A 470 5.74 11.18 -26.71
CA LYS A 470 5.20 10.01 -27.42
C LYS A 470 6.32 9.09 -27.90
N ALA A 471 7.34 9.63 -28.55
CA ALA A 471 8.48 8.87 -29.03
C ALA A 471 9.24 8.19 -27.87
N ARG A 472 9.40 8.89 -26.73
CA ARG A 472 10.06 8.31 -25.54
C ARG A 472 9.20 7.28 -24.83
N ALA A 473 7.89 7.48 -24.80
CA ALA A 473 6.97 6.49 -24.30
C ALA A 473 7.03 5.23 -25.19
N GLU A 474 7.09 5.40 -26.50
CA GLU A 474 7.27 4.29 -27.42
C GLU A 474 8.62 3.58 -27.21
N GLU A 475 9.72 4.32 -27.05
CA GLU A 475 11.05 3.77 -26.73
C GLU A 475 11.04 2.98 -25.40
N LEU A 476 10.43 3.53 -24.35
CA LEU A 476 10.29 2.84 -23.07
C LEU A 476 9.40 1.60 -23.18
N SER A 477 8.34 1.65 -23.99
CA SER A 477 7.49 0.48 -24.26
C SER A 477 8.28 -0.63 -24.92
N LEU A 478 9.00 -0.30 -26.00
CA LEU A 478 9.83 -1.25 -26.73
C LEU A 478 10.91 -1.84 -25.83
N TYR A 479 11.57 -1.00 -25.03
CA TYR A 479 12.56 -1.47 -24.07
C TYR A 479 11.98 -2.42 -23.02
N ILE A 480 10.80 -2.10 -22.48
CA ILE A 480 10.11 -2.99 -21.54
C ILE A 480 9.75 -4.31 -22.22
N ASP A 481 9.31 -4.28 -23.47
CA ASP A 481 8.97 -5.49 -24.23
C ASP A 481 10.23 -6.30 -24.59
N ASP A 482 11.35 -5.66 -24.90
CA ASP A 482 12.65 -6.31 -25.07
C ASP A 482 13.16 -6.93 -23.76
N LEU A 483 12.99 -6.24 -22.62
CA LEU A 483 13.31 -6.81 -21.31
C LEU A 483 12.46 -8.04 -21.02
N LYS A 484 11.16 -8.00 -21.34
CA LYS A 484 10.27 -9.17 -21.19
C LYS A 484 10.75 -10.31 -22.09
N LYS A 485 11.06 -10.01 -23.34
CA LYS A 485 11.49 -11.02 -24.31
C LYS A 485 12.83 -11.65 -23.91
N GLY A 486 13.82 -10.83 -23.56
CA GLY A 486 15.11 -11.30 -23.07
C GLY A 486 14.97 -12.13 -21.79
N HIS A 487 14.07 -11.74 -20.89
CA HIS A 487 13.80 -12.53 -19.69
C HIS A 487 13.17 -13.89 -20.01
N LEU A 488 12.17 -13.93 -20.89
CA LEU A 488 11.55 -15.17 -21.35
C LEU A 488 12.56 -16.08 -22.08
N GLU A 489 13.48 -15.51 -22.85
CA GLU A 489 14.55 -16.27 -23.52
C GLU A 489 15.59 -16.82 -22.53
N THR A 490 15.96 -16.07 -21.48
CA THR A 490 16.83 -16.58 -20.41
C THR A 490 16.17 -17.62 -19.51
N LEU A 491 14.83 -17.63 -19.44
CA LEU A 491 14.05 -18.62 -18.71
C LEU A 491 13.65 -19.82 -19.57
N ALA A 492 13.72 -19.71 -20.90
CA ALA A 492 13.48 -20.83 -21.80
C ALA A 492 14.49 -21.93 -21.49
N ASP A 493 13.98 -23.14 -21.25
CA ASP A 493 14.78 -24.27 -20.79
C ASP A 493 16.02 -24.46 -21.68
N PRO A 494 17.24 -24.23 -21.14
CA PRO A 494 18.48 -24.36 -21.90
C PRO A 494 18.72 -25.81 -22.35
N PHE A 495 17.97 -26.77 -21.80
CA PHE A 495 18.00 -28.17 -22.19
C PHE A 495 16.96 -28.53 -23.25
N ALA A 496 16.03 -27.64 -23.62
CA ALA A 496 15.05 -27.93 -24.66
C ALA A 496 15.68 -28.17 -26.05
N GLU A 497 16.81 -27.50 -26.34
CA GLU A 497 17.58 -27.78 -27.55
C GLU A 497 18.38 -29.09 -27.42
N LEU A 498 18.93 -29.38 -26.23
CA LEU A 498 19.65 -30.63 -25.97
C LEU A 498 18.73 -31.85 -26.02
N GLU A 499 17.55 -31.81 -25.41
CA GLU A 499 16.51 -32.83 -25.52
C GLU A 499 16.06 -33.03 -26.97
N LYS A 500 15.92 -31.95 -27.75
CA LYS A 500 15.65 -32.07 -29.19
C LYS A 500 16.77 -32.81 -29.93
N THR A 501 18.04 -32.54 -29.61
CA THR A 501 19.17 -33.25 -30.24
C THR A 501 19.31 -34.69 -29.78
N TYR A 502 18.91 -35.01 -28.54
CA TYR A 502 18.94 -36.37 -27.99
C TYR A 502 17.80 -37.22 -28.56
N ASN A 503 16.58 -36.67 -28.58
CA ASN A 503 15.39 -37.35 -29.12
C ASN A 503 15.37 -37.45 -30.65
N ALA A 504 16.26 -36.75 -31.37
CA ALA A 504 16.40 -36.87 -32.82
C ALA A 504 17.43 -37.94 -33.26
N LYS A 505 18.13 -38.57 -32.31
CA LYS A 505 19.10 -39.64 -32.57
C LYS A 505 18.59 -41.05 -32.28
N ASP A 506 17.41 -41.16 -31.69
CA ASP A 506 16.58 -42.37 -31.67
C ASP A 506 15.56 -42.30 -32.82
#